data_AF-V8NX70-F1
#
_entry.id   AF-V8NX70-F1
#
_cell.length_a   1.000
_cell.length_b   1.000
_cell.length_c   1.000
_cell.angle_alpha   90.00
_cell.angle_beta   90.00
_cell.angle_gamma   90.00
#
_symmetry.space_group_name_H-M   'P 1'
#
loop_
_entity.id
_entity.type
_entity.pdbx_description
1 polymer ?
#
loop_
_entity_poly.entity_id
_entity_poly.type
_entity_poly.pdbx_seq_one_letter_code
_entity_poly.pdbx_strand_id
1 'polypeptide(L)'
;MRWWLKAWGQWRETAFWPDYSWQPQTGLRRSTGLRKYQASFPWERYPSVRGGDIPGRSRGKPLVPCRWKHAKEAEGELSFLSIVESYCDRAERVVEKELVKRLRTPKDENERMLWVRGVLDAIRSCGHVLEVAFPIRRDNGCWELIKGCRAQHSQHRLPCKGGIRYSKSVSADEVKALAALMTYKCAVVDVPFGGSKAGVTIEPKNYSENELEQITRKFTLELAKKGFIGKFVFVKKTGPGIDVAAPDINTGEREMSWIADTYAWTLGHKDINSYACVTGKPISQGGIHGRPSATGRGILHGIENYINNATYMNLIGLKTGLSGKTFVLQ
;
A
#
# COMPACT_ATOMS: atom_id res chain seq x y z
N MET A 1 -19.33 5.68 20.14
CA MET A 1 -18.81 6.72 19.20
C MET A 1 -18.34 8.02 19.87
N ARG A 2 -19.00 8.57 20.89
CA ARG A 2 -18.53 9.80 21.59
C ARG A 2 -17.20 9.68 22.36
N TRP A 3 -16.74 8.46 22.66
CA TRP A 3 -15.47 8.20 23.37
C TRP A 3 -14.23 8.35 22.47
N TRP A 4 -14.38 8.06 21.17
CA TRP A 4 -13.29 8.15 20.18
C TRP A 4 -12.87 9.61 19.90
N LEU A 5 -13.82 10.55 19.95
CA LEU A 5 -13.55 11.99 19.80
C LEU A 5 -12.86 12.61 21.02
N LYS A 6 -13.14 12.13 22.25
CA LYS A 6 -12.48 12.64 23.46
C LYS A 6 -11.01 12.22 23.57
N ALA A 7 -10.68 11.00 23.14
CA ALA A 7 -9.29 10.52 23.11
C ALA A 7 -8.44 11.24 22.05
N TRP A 8 -9.06 11.77 20.99
CA TRP A 8 -8.39 12.56 19.95
C TRP A 8 -8.28 14.06 20.30
N GLY A 9 -9.24 14.62 21.05
CA GLY A 9 -9.23 16.02 21.48
C GLY A 9 -8.03 16.37 22.38
N GLN A 10 -7.66 15.49 23.32
CA GLN A 10 -6.50 15.69 24.20
C GLN A 10 -5.14 15.61 23.47
N TRP A 11 -5.10 15.09 22.24
CA TRP A 11 -3.87 15.00 21.45
C TRP A 11 -3.53 16.29 20.71
N ARG A 12 -4.47 17.25 20.63
CA ARG A 12 -4.23 18.57 20.00
C ARG A 12 -3.62 19.60 20.95
N GLU A 13 -3.79 19.45 22.26
CA GLU A 13 -3.36 20.48 23.24
C GLU A 13 -1.88 20.39 23.64
N THR A 14 -1.17 19.31 23.29
CA THR A 14 0.24 19.11 23.65
C THR A 14 1.25 19.38 22.54
N ALA A 15 0.79 19.78 21.35
CA ALA A 15 1.67 20.17 20.23
C ALA A 15 1.54 21.67 19.95
N PHE A 16 2.12 22.48 20.85
CA PHE A 16 2.44 23.89 20.58
C PHE A 16 3.48 23.94 19.45
N TRP A 17 3.10 24.47 18.29
CA TRP A 17 4.04 24.95 17.28
C TRP A 17 4.18 26.47 17.47
N PRO A 18 5.37 27.03 17.69
CA PRO A 18 5.53 28.48 17.64
C PRO A 18 5.53 28.96 16.18
N ASP A 19 4.83 30.07 15.95
CA ASP A 19 4.82 30.82 14.70
C ASP A 19 6.26 31.17 14.27
N TYR A 20 6.66 30.75 13.07
CA TYR A 20 7.93 31.17 12.47
C TYR A 20 7.70 32.31 11.48
N SER A 21 7.81 33.53 11.97
CA SER A 21 8.19 34.70 11.18
C SER A 21 9.67 34.60 10.82
N TRP A 22 9.99 34.77 9.55
CA TRP A 22 11.36 34.73 9.01
C TRP A 22 12.17 35.95 9.45
N GLN A 23 13.29 35.74 10.16
CA GLN A 23 14.42 36.68 10.19
C GLN A 23 15.76 35.93 10.17
N PRO A 24 16.77 36.42 9.42
CA PRO A 24 18.05 35.74 9.30
C PRO A 24 19.04 36.26 10.35
N GLN A 25 19.69 35.38 11.11
CA GLN A 25 21.01 35.68 11.66
C GLN A 25 21.79 34.43 12.13
N THR A 26 23.00 34.37 11.58
CA THR A 26 24.25 33.73 12.01
C THR A 26 24.37 33.24 13.47
N GLY A 27 24.96 32.06 13.67
CA GLY A 27 25.65 31.71 14.92
C GLY A 27 25.61 30.22 15.30
N LEU A 28 26.79 29.58 15.34
CA LEU A 28 26.98 28.25 15.92
C LEU A 28 26.47 28.19 17.37
N ARG A 29 25.61 27.21 17.70
CA ARG A 29 25.53 26.63 19.05
C ARG A 29 25.30 25.12 18.97
N ARG A 30 26.23 24.38 19.57
CA ARG A 30 26.10 22.95 19.88
C ARG A 30 25.02 22.78 20.95
N SER A 31 24.03 21.93 20.70
CA SER A 31 23.15 21.39 21.74
C SER A 31 23.30 19.87 21.82
N THR A 32 24.05 19.44 22.82
CA THR A 32 24.10 18.06 23.34
C THR A 32 22.76 17.68 23.96
N GLY A 33 22.11 16.62 23.48
CA GLY A 33 20.87 16.14 24.10
C GLY A 33 20.01 15.15 23.31
N LEU A 34 20.58 14.19 22.59
CA LEU A 34 19.83 13.05 22.05
C LEU A 34 20.18 11.79 22.85
N ARG A 35 19.27 11.40 23.75
CA ARG A 35 19.33 10.08 24.40
C ARG A 35 19.18 9.01 23.32
N LYS A 36 20.22 8.19 23.17
CA LYS A 36 20.23 6.99 22.32
C LYS A 36 19.19 5.99 22.83
N TYR A 37 18.11 5.79 22.09
CA TYR A 37 17.39 4.52 22.09
C TYR A 37 17.97 3.68 20.95
N GLN A 38 19.10 3.01 21.21
CA GLN A 38 19.52 1.87 20.40
C GLN A 38 18.60 0.71 20.75
N ALA A 39 17.62 0.43 19.89
CA ALA A 39 16.95 -0.86 19.89
C ALA A 39 18.00 -1.89 19.43
N SER A 40 18.46 -2.74 20.35
CA SER A 40 19.25 -3.92 20.04
C SER A 40 18.35 -4.91 19.27
N PHE A 41 18.60 -5.03 17.98
CA PHE A 41 17.92 -5.99 17.11
C PHE A 41 18.56 -7.38 17.27
N PRO A 42 17.79 -8.44 17.55
CA PRO A 42 18.35 -9.77 17.72
C PRO A 42 18.44 -10.48 16.36
N TRP A 43 19.55 -10.31 15.65
CA TRP A 43 19.97 -11.22 14.56
C TRP A 43 21.01 -12.25 15.03
N GLU A 44 21.18 -12.42 16.34
CA GLU A 44 22.07 -13.43 16.89
C GLU A 44 21.40 -14.82 16.93
N ARG A 45 21.88 -15.69 16.02
CA ARG A 45 21.91 -17.17 16.11
C ARG A 45 20.63 -17.87 16.60
N TYR A 46 19.84 -18.38 15.66
CA TYR A 46 19.00 -19.54 15.94
C TYR A 46 19.87 -20.81 16.00
N PRO A 47 19.79 -21.64 17.06
CA PRO A 47 20.43 -22.95 17.07
C PRO A 47 19.67 -23.90 16.15
N SER A 48 20.41 -24.70 15.39
CA SER A 48 19.89 -25.84 14.63
C SER A 48 19.28 -26.87 15.60
N VAL A 49 18.01 -27.22 15.38
CA VAL A 49 17.33 -28.27 16.15
C VAL A 49 17.81 -29.62 15.62
N ARG A 50 18.60 -30.33 16.42
CA ARG A 50 18.87 -31.76 16.25
C ARG A 50 17.74 -32.57 16.89
N GLY A 51 17.26 -33.57 16.17
CA GLY A 51 16.19 -34.48 16.60
C GLY A 51 16.61 -35.37 17.78
N GLY A 52 15.60 -35.74 18.58
CA GLY A 52 15.70 -36.70 19.68
C GLY A 52 14.32 -36.92 20.30
N ASP A 53 13.79 -38.13 20.12
CA ASP A 53 12.49 -38.60 20.60
C ASP A 53 12.43 -38.72 22.13
N ILE A 54 11.27 -38.40 22.73
CA ILE A 54 10.90 -38.81 24.09
C ILE A 54 9.51 -39.47 24.02
N PRO A 55 9.34 -40.74 24.45
CA PRO A 55 8.07 -41.43 24.38
C PRO A 55 7.22 -41.18 25.64
N GLY A 56 5.91 -41.00 25.45
CA GLY A 56 4.90 -41.21 26.51
C GLY A 56 4.30 -39.95 27.16
N ARG A 57 3.44 -39.22 26.45
CA ARG A 57 2.30 -38.49 27.05
C ARG A 57 1.24 -38.15 26.01
N SER A 58 0.18 -38.97 25.95
CA SER A 58 -1.05 -38.62 25.24
C SER A 58 -1.92 -37.75 26.14
N ARG A 59 -2.00 -36.44 25.85
CA ARG A 59 -3.08 -35.54 26.31
C ARG A 59 -3.11 -34.27 25.46
N GLY A 60 -4.17 -34.15 24.66
CA GLY A 60 -4.57 -32.94 23.92
C GLY A 60 -3.73 -32.65 22.67
N LYS A 61 -4.31 -32.83 21.49
CA LYS A 61 -3.76 -32.19 20.28
C LYS A 61 -3.68 -30.69 20.58
N PRO A 62 -2.52 -30.02 20.49
CA PRO A 62 -2.49 -28.58 20.48
C PRO A 62 -3.45 -28.14 19.36
N LEU A 63 -4.39 -27.25 19.65
CA LEU A 63 -5.07 -26.50 18.60
C LEU A 63 -3.97 -25.66 17.94
N VAL A 64 -3.26 -26.25 16.99
CA VAL A 64 -2.42 -25.53 16.04
C VAL A 64 -3.42 -24.64 15.32
N PRO A 65 -3.41 -23.30 15.51
CA PRO A 65 -4.31 -22.44 14.77
C PRO A 65 -4.05 -22.73 13.29
N CYS A 66 -5.11 -22.94 12.51
CA CYS A 66 -5.01 -23.18 11.06
C CYS A 66 -4.23 -22.07 10.31
N ARG A 67 -3.94 -20.96 11.00
CA ARG A 67 -3.19 -19.76 10.62
C ARG A 67 -1.81 -20.00 9.99
N TRP A 68 -1.17 -21.14 10.23
CA TRP A 68 0.21 -21.42 9.77
C TRP A 68 0.31 -22.47 8.64
N LYS A 69 -0.79 -22.74 7.92
CA LYS A 69 -0.79 -23.78 6.87
C LYS A 69 -0.13 -23.36 5.55
N HIS A 70 0.19 -22.08 5.34
CA HIS A 70 0.70 -21.56 4.07
C HIS A 70 2.23 -21.56 3.93
N ALA A 71 2.95 -22.13 4.90
CA ALA A 71 4.37 -22.44 4.76
C ALA A 71 4.61 -23.96 4.75
N LYS A 72 3.69 -24.73 4.16
CA LYS A 72 4.10 -26.03 3.61
C LYS A 72 4.83 -25.74 2.31
N GLU A 73 6.06 -26.22 2.20
CA GLU A 73 6.79 -26.36 0.94
C GLU A 73 5.85 -27.09 -0.04
N ALA A 74 5.13 -26.33 -0.86
CA ALA A 74 4.38 -26.86 -1.97
C ALA A 74 5.35 -26.85 -3.15
N GLU A 75 5.52 -28.00 -3.81
CA GLU A 75 6.32 -28.20 -5.01
C GLU A 75 5.71 -27.47 -6.24
N GLY A 76 5.47 -26.15 -6.13
CA GLY A 76 4.91 -25.31 -7.18
C GLY A 76 5.20 -23.82 -6.94
N GLU A 77 5.09 -23.00 -7.99
CA GLU A 77 5.27 -21.55 -7.88
C GLU A 77 4.27 -20.95 -6.88
N LEU A 78 4.78 -20.32 -5.82
CA LEU A 78 3.96 -19.64 -4.82
C LEU A 78 3.21 -18.48 -5.47
N SER A 79 1.91 -18.35 -5.18
CA SER A 79 1.14 -17.19 -5.62
C SER A 79 1.73 -15.91 -5.03
N PHE A 80 1.63 -14.81 -5.77
CA PHE A 80 2.16 -13.53 -5.31
C PHE A 80 1.48 -13.05 -4.00
N LEU A 81 0.19 -13.37 -3.82
CA LEU A 81 -0.53 -13.09 -2.58
C LEU A 81 0.07 -13.87 -1.40
N SER A 82 0.34 -15.16 -1.57
CA SER A 82 0.96 -16.00 -0.54
C SER A 82 2.34 -15.47 -0.12
N ILE A 83 3.12 -14.93 -1.07
CA ILE A 83 4.40 -14.30 -0.77
C ILE A 83 4.21 -13.08 0.12
N VAL A 84 3.27 -12.20 -0.21
CA VAL A 84 2.97 -10.99 0.59
C VAL A 84 2.44 -11.36 1.98
N GLU A 85 1.58 -12.38 2.08
CA GLU A 85 1.09 -12.91 3.35
C GLU A 85 2.24 -13.46 4.21
N SER A 86 3.24 -14.10 3.62
CA SER A 86 4.43 -14.59 4.35
C SER A 86 5.25 -13.46 4.99
N TYR A 87 5.25 -12.26 4.40
CA TYR A 87 5.88 -11.09 5.00
C TYR A 87 5.07 -10.56 6.18
N CYS A 88 3.74 -10.58 6.06
CA CYS A 88 2.83 -10.21 7.15
C CYS A 88 2.98 -11.16 8.33
N ASP A 89 3.00 -12.46 8.07
CA ASP A 89 3.24 -13.50 9.09
C ASP A 89 4.54 -13.27 9.87
N ARG A 90 5.62 -12.91 9.17
CA ARG A 90 6.91 -12.59 9.79
C ARG A 90 6.81 -11.32 10.65
N ALA A 91 6.16 -10.28 10.15
CA ALA A 91 5.98 -9.03 10.90
C ALA A 91 5.16 -9.27 12.17
N GLU A 92 4.07 -10.04 12.09
CA GLU A 92 3.21 -10.36 13.22
C GLU A 92 3.97 -11.04 14.36
N ARG A 93 4.85 -12.00 14.05
CA ARG A 93 5.69 -12.66 15.07
C ARG A 93 6.56 -11.70 15.87
N VAL A 94 7.01 -10.61 15.24
CA VAL A 94 7.85 -9.59 15.89
C VAL A 94 7.00 -8.67 16.76
N VAL A 95 5.83 -8.23 16.27
CA VAL A 95 5.05 -7.17 16.92
C VAL A 95 3.98 -7.67 17.87
N GLU A 96 3.53 -8.92 17.78
CA GLU A 96 2.39 -9.46 18.55
C GLU A 96 2.55 -9.22 20.05
N LYS A 97 3.70 -9.61 20.62
CA LYS A 97 3.98 -9.44 22.05
C LYS A 97 3.95 -7.96 22.48
N GLU A 98 4.44 -7.07 21.63
CA GLU A 98 4.47 -5.64 21.91
C GLU A 98 3.08 -5.01 21.79
N LEU A 99 2.29 -5.41 20.80
CA LEU A 99 0.90 -4.96 20.62
C LEU A 99 0.03 -5.37 21.81
N VAL A 100 0.20 -6.58 22.32
CA VAL A 100 -0.53 -7.11 23.49
C VAL A 100 -0.21 -6.31 24.75
N LYS A 101 1.07 -5.95 24.96
CA LYS A 101 1.50 -5.10 26.08
C LYS A 101 0.95 -3.68 25.98
N ARG A 102 0.89 -3.12 24.78
CA ARG A 102 0.37 -1.76 24.54
C ARG A 102 -1.15 -1.69 24.61
N LEU A 103 -1.84 -2.84 24.59
CA LEU A 103 -3.28 -2.90 24.58
C LEU A 103 -3.87 -2.43 25.91
N ARG A 104 -4.61 -1.32 25.89
CA ARG A 104 -5.25 -0.75 27.10
C ARG A 104 -6.46 -1.57 27.60
N THR A 105 -7.03 -2.42 26.75
CA THR A 105 -8.24 -3.25 26.96
C THR A 105 -8.11 -4.49 26.08
N PRO A 106 -8.51 -5.72 26.45
CA PRO A 106 -9.24 -6.19 27.65
C PRO A 106 -8.36 -6.43 28.89
N LYS A 107 -8.92 -6.92 30.00
CA LYS A 107 -8.18 -7.11 31.28
C LYS A 107 -7.33 -8.39 31.32
N ASP A 108 -7.79 -9.46 30.70
CA ASP A 108 -7.12 -10.77 30.68
C ASP A 108 -6.08 -10.85 29.55
N GLU A 109 -4.94 -11.50 29.80
CA GLU A 109 -3.84 -11.61 28.84
C GLU A 109 -4.23 -12.47 27.63
N ASN A 110 -4.99 -13.55 27.82
CA ASN A 110 -5.44 -14.39 26.71
C ASN A 110 -6.46 -13.66 25.83
N GLU A 111 -7.37 -12.89 26.43
CA GLU A 111 -8.29 -12.03 25.66
C GLU A 111 -7.56 -10.96 24.85
N ARG A 112 -6.51 -10.32 25.41
CA ARG A 112 -5.69 -9.36 24.66
C ARG A 112 -5.00 -10.03 23.47
N MET A 113 -4.45 -11.23 23.67
CA MET A 113 -3.82 -12.01 22.61
C MET A 113 -4.80 -12.34 21.48
N LEU A 114 -6.00 -12.85 21.83
CA LEU A 114 -7.03 -13.17 20.85
C LEU A 114 -7.51 -11.92 20.10
N TRP A 115 -7.68 -10.81 20.80
CA TRP A 115 -8.07 -9.54 20.19
C TRP A 115 -7.02 -9.04 19.19
N VAL A 116 -5.74 -9.01 19.60
CA VAL A 116 -4.65 -8.58 18.71
C VAL A 116 -4.58 -9.46 17.47
N ARG A 117 -4.69 -10.79 17.62
CA ARG A 117 -4.72 -11.73 16.49
C ARG A 117 -5.90 -11.47 15.56
N GLY A 118 -7.10 -11.27 16.11
CA GLY A 118 -8.29 -10.97 15.30
C GLY A 118 -8.16 -9.66 14.52
N VAL A 119 -7.55 -8.63 15.12
CA VAL A 119 -7.26 -7.37 14.42
C VAL A 119 -6.22 -7.55 13.31
N LEU A 120 -5.16 -8.33 13.57
CA LEU A 120 -4.14 -8.63 12.56
C LEU A 120 -4.71 -9.44 11.38
N ASP A 121 -5.58 -10.41 11.66
CA ASP A 121 -6.30 -11.18 10.62
C ASP A 121 -7.22 -10.29 9.78
N ALA A 122 -7.90 -9.31 10.41
CA ALA A 122 -8.70 -8.32 9.70
C ALA A 122 -7.85 -7.39 8.83
N ILE A 123 -6.64 -7.01 9.29
CA ILE A 123 -5.71 -6.17 8.51
C ILE A 123 -5.15 -6.92 7.29
N ARG A 124 -4.96 -8.24 7.40
CA ARG A 124 -4.42 -9.09 6.32
C ARG A 124 -5.40 -9.27 5.17
N SER A 125 -6.69 -9.34 5.49
CA SER A 125 -7.73 -9.65 4.52
C SER A 125 -8.04 -8.44 3.64
N CYS A 126 -8.13 -8.66 2.32
CA CYS A 126 -8.56 -7.62 1.39
C CYS A 126 -10.07 -7.35 1.58
N GLY A 127 -10.45 -6.12 1.91
CA GLY A 127 -11.84 -5.77 2.21
C GLY A 127 -12.80 -5.91 1.02
N HIS A 128 -12.41 -5.43 -0.17
CA HIS A 128 -13.27 -5.46 -1.35
C HIS A 128 -12.47 -5.76 -2.61
N VAL A 129 -13.03 -6.60 -3.49
CA VAL A 129 -12.49 -6.88 -4.82
C VAL A 129 -13.63 -6.81 -5.82
N LEU A 130 -13.44 -6.01 -6.87
CA LEU A 130 -14.38 -5.87 -7.96
C LEU A 130 -13.74 -6.38 -9.24
N GLU A 131 -14.34 -7.41 -9.83
CA GLU A 131 -14.04 -7.85 -11.19
C GLU A 131 -15.11 -7.33 -12.13
N VAL A 132 -14.67 -6.80 -13.27
CA VAL A 132 -15.54 -6.25 -14.31
C VAL A 132 -15.15 -6.82 -15.66
N ALA A 133 -16.16 -7.02 -16.50
CA ALA A 133 -15.98 -7.33 -17.90
C ALA A 133 -16.85 -6.37 -18.71
N PHE A 134 -16.28 -5.73 -19.72
CA PHE A 134 -16.99 -4.77 -20.56
C PHE A 134 -16.57 -4.90 -22.03
N PRO A 135 -17.52 -4.80 -22.97
CA PRO A 135 -17.20 -4.93 -24.39
C PRO A 135 -16.62 -3.63 -24.96
N ILE A 136 -15.64 -3.75 -25.85
CA ILE A 136 -15.14 -2.68 -26.70
C ILE A 136 -15.35 -3.05 -28.18
N ARG A 137 -15.58 -2.04 -29.01
CA ARG A 137 -15.52 -2.21 -30.46
C ARG A 137 -14.12 -1.81 -30.90
N ARG A 138 -13.39 -2.75 -31.47
CA ARG A 138 -12.06 -2.55 -32.01
C ARG A 138 -12.11 -1.70 -33.28
N ASP A 139 -10.95 -1.16 -33.67
CA ASP A 139 -10.83 -0.34 -34.88
C ASP A 139 -11.11 -1.16 -36.15
N ASN A 140 -10.85 -2.48 -36.12
CA ASN A 140 -11.21 -3.40 -37.20
C ASN A 140 -12.71 -3.78 -37.24
N GLY A 141 -13.52 -3.19 -36.35
CA GLY A 141 -14.97 -3.43 -36.27
C GLY A 141 -15.38 -4.64 -35.41
N CYS A 142 -14.45 -5.52 -35.02
CA CYS A 142 -14.74 -6.65 -34.15
C CYS A 142 -15.07 -6.20 -32.72
N TRP A 143 -15.88 -6.98 -32.02
CA TRP A 143 -16.15 -6.77 -30.59
C TRP A 143 -15.23 -7.65 -29.74
N GLU A 144 -14.65 -7.06 -28.70
CA GLU A 144 -13.78 -7.74 -27.76
C GLU A 144 -14.25 -7.49 -26.33
N LEU A 145 -14.26 -8.54 -25.49
CA LEU A 145 -14.60 -8.42 -24.08
C LEU A 145 -13.34 -8.22 -23.25
N ILE A 146 -13.21 -7.05 -22.64
CA ILE A 146 -12.07 -6.70 -21.79
C ILE A 146 -12.40 -7.00 -20.34
N LYS A 147 -11.47 -7.68 -19.65
CA LYS A 147 -11.55 -7.96 -18.22
C LYS A 147 -10.68 -6.99 -17.44
N GLY A 148 -11.18 -6.54 -16.30
CA GLY A 148 -10.44 -5.73 -15.35
C GLY A 148 -10.81 -6.08 -13.92
N CYS A 149 -9.92 -5.74 -13.00
CA CYS A 149 -10.10 -5.96 -11.56
C CYS A 149 -9.62 -4.73 -10.79
N ARG A 150 -10.28 -4.41 -9.67
CA ARG A 150 -9.81 -3.46 -8.68
C ARG A 150 -10.03 -3.99 -7.28
N ALA A 151 -8.97 -4.04 -6.49
CA ALA A 151 -9.00 -4.42 -5.08
C ALA A 151 -8.78 -3.21 -4.18
N GLN A 152 -9.58 -3.10 -3.11
CA GLN A 152 -9.39 -2.18 -2.00
C GLN A 152 -9.05 -3.02 -0.77
N HIS A 153 -7.77 -3.01 -0.38
CA HIS A 153 -7.29 -3.85 0.69
C HIS A 153 -7.79 -3.37 2.06
N SER A 154 -7.61 -2.09 2.36
CA SER A 154 -7.98 -1.53 3.67
C SER A 154 -8.62 -0.16 3.51
N GLN A 155 -9.68 0.09 4.27
CA GLN A 155 -10.36 1.38 4.37
C GLN A 155 -10.14 2.05 5.74
N HIS A 156 -9.13 1.60 6.51
CA HIS A 156 -8.79 2.19 7.82
C HIS A 156 -8.43 3.69 7.71
N ARG A 157 -7.98 4.11 6.52
CA ARG A 157 -7.87 5.48 6.07
C ARG A 157 -8.56 5.59 4.72
N LEU A 158 -9.29 6.68 4.53
CA LEU A 158 -9.92 7.03 3.28
C LEU A 158 -9.31 8.33 2.76
N PRO A 159 -9.09 8.46 1.44
CA PRO A 159 -9.38 7.48 0.39
C PRO A 159 -8.38 6.31 0.33
N CYS A 160 -8.76 5.24 -0.36
CA CYS A 160 -7.85 4.21 -0.84
C CYS A 160 -6.98 4.76 -1.99
N LYS A 161 -5.76 4.24 -2.14
CA LYS A 161 -4.78 4.70 -3.13
C LYS A 161 -4.10 3.53 -3.82
N GLY A 162 -4.13 3.55 -5.15
CA GLY A 162 -3.63 2.44 -5.95
C GLY A 162 -3.46 2.76 -7.42
N GLY A 163 -2.42 2.18 -8.03
CA GLY A 163 -2.17 2.29 -9.47
C GLY A 163 -3.09 1.41 -10.32
N ILE A 164 -3.16 1.68 -11.63
CA ILE A 164 -3.82 0.84 -12.64
C ILE A 164 -2.77 0.24 -13.56
N ARG A 165 -2.70 -1.08 -13.65
CA ARG A 165 -1.74 -1.82 -14.49
C ARG A 165 -2.40 -2.35 -15.75
N TYR A 166 -1.76 -2.21 -16.91
CA TYR A 166 -2.16 -2.91 -18.14
C TYR A 166 -1.16 -4.03 -18.41
N SER A 167 -1.60 -5.28 -18.27
CA SER A 167 -0.79 -6.47 -18.61
C SER A 167 -1.68 -7.69 -18.84
N LYS A 168 -1.28 -8.58 -19.74
CA LYS A 168 -1.91 -9.90 -19.93
C LYS A 168 -1.82 -10.79 -18.69
N SER A 169 -0.82 -10.57 -17.83
CA SER A 169 -0.60 -11.33 -16.61
C SER A 169 -1.46 -10.91 -15.43
N VAL A 170 -2.30 -9.86 -15.58
CA VAL A 170 -3.15 -9.37 -14.49
C VAL A 170 -4.12 -10.46 -14.05
N SER A 171 -4.06 -10.79 -12.77
CA SER A 171 -4.99 -11.69 -12.08
C SER A 171 -5.54 -11.03 -10.82
N ALA A 172 -6.70 -11.50 -10.33
CA ALA A 172 -7.29 -10.98 -9.09
C ALA A 172 -6.34 -11.13 -7.89
N ASP A 173 -5.59 -12.22 -7.82
CA ASP A 173 -4.64 -12.46 -6.74
C ASP A 173 -3.42 -11.54 -6.80
N GLU A 174 -2.90 -11.25 -8.00
CA GLU A 174 -1.85 -10.22 -8.18
C GLU A 174 -2.36 -8.85 -7.70
N VAL A 175 -3.59 -8.48 -8.10
CA VAL A 175 -4.20 -7.19 -7.75
C VAL A 175 -4.42 -7.07 -6.23
N LYS A 176 -4.88 -8.14 -5.55
CA LYS A 176 -5.01 -8.18 -4.09
C LYS A 176 -3.66 -8.01 -3.39
N ALA A 177 -2.64 -8.73 -3.84
CA ALA A 177 -1.29 -8.68 -3.27
C ALA A 177 -0.70 -7.26 -3.37
N LEU A 178 -0.83 -6.63 -4.55
CA LEU A 178 -0.39 -5.25 -4.77
C LEU A 178 -1.20 -4.23 -3.95
N ALA A 179 -2.51 -4.45 -3.76
CA ALA A 179 -3.33 -3.58 -2.91
C ALA A 179 -2.92 -3.67 -1.43
N ALA A 180 -2.56 -4.86 -0.94
CA ALA A 180 -2.00 -5.05 0.39
C ALA A 180 -0.68 -4.28 0.56
N LEU A 181 0.25 -4.45 -0.39
CA LEU A 181 1.51 -3.71 -0.41
C LEU A 181 1.31 -2.19 -0.42
N MET A 182 0.27 -1.67 -1.09
CA MET A 182 -0.05 -0.24 -1.03
C MET A 182 -0.48 0.22 0.36
N THR A 183 -1.22 -0.60 1.12
CA THR A 183 -1.60 -0.25 2.50
C THR A 183 -0.37 -0.14 3.38
N TYR A 184 0.50 -1.16 3.34
CA TYR A 184 1.71 -1.17 4.17
C TYR A 184 2.68 -0.07 3.77
N LYS A 185 2.86 0.16 2.46
CA LYS A 185 3.70 1.24 1.94
C LYS A 185 3.23 2.61 2.41
N CYS A 186 1.94 2.88 2.35
CA CYS A 186 1.37 4.14 2.84
C CYS A 186 1.60 4.30 4.35
N ALA A 187 1.46 3.23 5.13
CA ALA A 187 1.75 3.25 6.56
C ALA A 187 3.25 3.48 6.87
N VAL A 188 4.18 2.93 6.07
CA VAL A 188 5.63 3.11 6.27
C VAL A 188 6.07 4.56 6.05
N VAL A 189 5.44 5.28 5.12
CA VAL A 189 5.79 6.67 4.77
C VAL A 189 4.79 7.70 5.31
N ASP A 190 3.96 7.30 6.29
CA ASP A 190 2.93 8.14 6.94
C ASP A 190 1.98 8.88 5.97
N VAL A 191 1.66 8.25 4.85
CA VAL A 191 0.67 8.76 3.88
C VAL A 191 -0.72 8.25 4.28
N PRO A 192 -1.72 9.13 4.49
CA PRO A 192 -3.00 8.77 5.11
C PRO A 192 -3.98 8.12 4.12
N PHE A 193 -3.57 7.04 3.46
CA PHE A 193 -4.42 6.30 2.51
C PHE A 193 -4.51 4.82 2.87
N GLY A 194 -5.69 4.25 2.59
CA GLY A 194 -5.85 2.82 2.45
C GLY A 194 -5.17 2.32 1.17
N GLY A 195 -4.79 1.04 1.10
CA GLY A 195 -4.22 0.50 -0.13
C GLY A 195 -5.29 0.02 -1.11
N SER A 196 -5.13 0.38 -2.37
CA SER A 196 -5.88 -0.22 -3.48
C SER A 196 -4.96 -0.58 -4.63
N LYS A 197 -5.48 -1.32 -5.61
CA LYS A 197 -4.82 -1.60 -6.88
C LYS A 197 -5.86 -1.97 -7.93
N ALA A 198 -5.62 -1.60 -9.19
CA ALA A 198 -6.36 -2.15 -10.31
C ALA A 198 -5.44 -2.75 -11.37
N GLY A 199 -5.99 -3.64 -12.16
CA GLY A 199 -5.38 -4.13 -13.39
C GLY A 199 -6.42 -4.37 -14.47
N VAL A 200 -6.01 -4.21 -15.73
CA VAL A 200 -6.80 -4.55 -16.92
C VAL A 200 -5.99 -5.58 -17.71
N THR A 201 -6.64 -6.69 -18.05
CA THR A 201 -5.99 -7.86 -18.65
C THR A 201 -5.83 -7.68 -20.16
N ILE A 202 -4.90 -6.81 -20.56
CA ILE A 202 -4.59 -6.47 -21.96
C ILE A 202 -3.08 -6.33 -22.18
N GLU A 203 -2.64 -6.52 -23.42
CA GLU A 203 -1.30 -6.08 -23.87
C GLU A 203 -1.45 -4.77 -24.62
N PRO A 204 -1.10 -3.62 -24.03
CA PRO A 204 -1.39 -2.32 -24.63
C PRO A 204 -0.71 -2.10 -25.99
N LYS A 205 0.39 -2.80 -26.30
CA LYS A 205 1.03 -2.76 -27.63
C LYS A 205 0.14 -3.31 -28.76
N ASN A 206 -0.86 -4.11 -28.43
CA ASN A 206 -1.77 -4.72 -29.38
C ASN A 206 -3.02 -3.86 -29.67
N TYR A 207 -3.11 -2.66 -29.09
CA TYR A 207 -4.25 -1.76 -29.24
C TYR A 207 -3.79 -0.41 -29.76
N SER A 208 -4.64 0.24 -30.55
CA SER A 208 -4.41 1.63 -30.95
C SER A 208 -4.63 2.57 -29.77
N GLU A 209 -4.20 3.83 -29.89
CA GLU A 209 -4.46 4.84 -28.86
C GLU A 209 -5.96 5.08 -28.65
N ASN A 210 -6.75 5.04 -29.73
CA ASN A 210 -8.21 5.17 -29.68
C ASN A 210 -8.86 4.00 -28.93
N GLU A 211 -8.41 2.77 -29.19
CA GLU A 211 -8.87 1.59 -28.46
C GLU A 211 -8.50 1.68 -26.96
N LEU A 212 -7.27 2.10 -26.64
CA LEU A 212 -6.83 2.29 -25.26
C LEU A 212 -7.62 3.37 -24.52
N GLU A 213 -7.97 4.47 -25.20
CA GLU A 213 -8.84 5.50 -24.64
C GLU A 213 -10.21 4.91 -24.31
N GLN A 214 -10.85 4.23 -25.26
CA GLN A 214 -12.15 3.59 -25.04
C GLN A 214 -12.12 2.60 -23.88
N ILE A 215 -11.07 1.78 -23.77
CA ILE A 215 -10.87 0.83 -22.67
C ILE A 215 -10.78 1.59 -21.35
N THR A 216 -9.92 2.60 -21.28
CA THR A 216 -9.67 3.39 -20.05
C THR A 216 -10.94 4.07 -19.57
N ARG A 217 -11.69 4.72 -20.47
CA ARG A 217 -12.93 5.44 -20.15
C ARG A 217 -14.02 4.49 -19.70
N LYS A 218 -14.25 3.37 -20.41
CA LYS A 218 -15.24 2.36 -20.01
C LYS A 218 -14.90 1.73 -18.66
N PHE A 219 -13.64 1.38 -18.45
CA PHE A 219 -13.19 0.86 -17.15
C PHE A 219 -13.44 1.86 -16.02
N THR A 220 -13.14 3.14 -16.26
CA THR A 220 -13.42 4.23 -15.30
C THR A 220 -14.90 4.30 -14.93
N LEU A 221 -15.79 4.21 -15.91
CA LEU A 221 -17.24 4.22 -15.67
C LEU A 221 -17.71 3.02 -14.85
N GLU A 222 -17.22 1.82 -15.15
CA GLU A 222 -17.57 0.61 -14.39
C GLU A 222 -17.09 0.71 -12.93
N LEU A 223 -15.87 1.19 -12.70
CA LEU A 223 -15.37 1.46 -11.35
C LEU A 223 -16.20 2.54 -10.64
N ALA A 224 -16.53 3.63 -11.32
CA ALA A 224 -17.23 4.77 -10.73
C ALA A 224 -18.66 4.40 -10.30
N LYS A 225 -19.38 3.65 -11.15
CA LYS A 225 -20.74 3.15 -10.84
C LYS A 225 -20.77 2.28 -9.58
N LYS A 226 -19.69 1.56 -9.30
CA LYS A 226 -19.59 0.63 -8.17
C LYS A 226 -18.86 1.22 -6.95
N GLY A 227 -18.47 2.49 -6.98
CA GLY A 227 -17.80 3.15 -5.85
C GLY A 227 -16.31 2.79 -5.71
N PHE A 228 -15.67 2.31 -6.77
CA PHE A 228 -14.25 1.94 -6.79
C PHE A 228 -13.34 3.05 -7.34
N ILE A 229 -13.90 4.21 -7.68
CA ILE A 229 -13.16 5.45 -7.95
C ILE A 229 -14.04 6.67 -7.64
N GLY A 230 -13.44 7.72 -7.06
CA GLY A 230 -13.97 9.08 -7.08
C GLY A 230 -15.21 9.43 -6.22
N LYS A 231 -15.99 8.49 -5.66
CA LYS A 231 -17.28 8.86 -5.00
C LYS A 231 -17.60 8.12 -3.70
N PHE A 232 -18.05 8.84 -2.66
CA PHE A 232 -18.89 8.32 -1.56
C PHE A 232 -20.36 8.58 -1.87
N VAL A 233 -21.11 7.54 -2.27
CA VAL A 233 -22.48 7.71 -2.84
C VAL A 233 -23.54 8.05 -1.77
N PHE A 234 -23.30 7.78 -0.49
CA PHE A 234 -24.37 7.86 0.52
C PHE A 234 -24.33 9.11 1.43
N VAL A 235 -23.25 9.88 1.39
CA VAL A 235 -23.14 11.12 2.18
C VAL A 235 -23.01 12.27 1.21
N LYS A 236 -24.09 13.05 1.09
CA LYS A 236 -24.30 14.22 0.20
C LYS A 236 -23.27 15.36 0.38
N LYS A 237 -22.15 15.14 1.10
CA LYS A 237 -21.17 16.16 1.51
C LYS A 237 -19.70 15.76 1.46
N THR A 238 -19.31 14.58 0.99
CA THR A 238 -17.89 14.18 0.94
C THR A 238 -17.48 13.92 -0.51
N GLY A 239 -16.48 14.65 -1.01
CA GLY A 239 -15.97 14.59 -2.40
C GLY A 239 -15.30 13.24 -2.77
N PRO A 240 -14.21 13.22 -3.55
CA PRO A 240 -13.49 12.02 -3.95
C PRO A 240 -12.74 11.43 -2.77
N GLY A 241 -13.50 10.71 -1.95
CA GLY A 241 -13.06 10.21 -0.65
C GLY A 241 -13.05 8.70 -0.54
N ILE A 242 -13.43 7.93 -1.58
CA ILE A 242 -13.36 6.46 -1.49
C ILE A 242 -12.05 5.91 -2.02
N ASP A 243 -11.70 6.21 -3.28
CA ASP A 243 -10.55 5.60 -3.93
C ASP A 243 -10.00 6.49 -5.03
N VAL A 244 -8.67 6.63 -5.06
CA VAL A 244 -7.92 7.52 -5.94
C VAL A 244 -6.90 6.73 -6.75
N ALA A 245 -7.08 6.71 -8.07
CA ALA A 245 -6.22 5.97 -9.00
C ALA A 245 -4.84 6.64 -9.24
N ALA A 246 -3.90 5.90 -9.81
CA ALA A 246 -2.57 6.37 -10.22
C ALA A 246 -2.04 5.54 -11.41
N PRO A 247 -0.94 5.98 -12.05
CA PRO A 247 -0.21 5.17 -13.01
C PRO A 247 0.43 3.94 -12.37
N ASP A 248 0.63 2.91 -13.18
CA ASP A 248 1.47 1.74 -12.92
C ASP A 248 2.10 1.24 -14.24
N ILE A 249 2.52 -0.03 -14.32
CA ILE A 249 3.08 -0.61 -15.54
C ILE A 249 2.10 -0.43 -16.70
N ASN A 250 2.63 0.13 -17.79
CA ASN A 250 1.95 0.45 -19.04
C ASN A 250 0.77 1.43 -18.94
N THR A 251 0.70 2.23 -17.87
CA THR A 251 -0.18 3.40 -17.79
C THR A 251 0.62 4.62 -17.35
N GLY A 252 0.25 5.80 -17.86
CA GLY A 252 0.97 7.05 -17.62
C GLY A 252 0.04 8.24 -17.54
N GLU A 253 0.57 9.43 -17.83
CA GLU A 253 -0.20 10.68 -17.75
C GLU A 253 -1.41 10.67 -18.68
N ARG A 254 -1.29 10.05 -19.86
CA ARG A 254 -2.36 9.90 -20.86
C ARG A 254 -3.59 9.19 -20.29
N GLU A 255 -3.41 8.00 -19.71
CA GLU A 255 -4.53 7.25 -19.14
C GLU A 255 -5.13 7.98 -17.93
N MET A 256 -4.29 8.63 -17.10
CA MET A 256 -4.79 9.41 -15.96
C MET A 256 -5.60 10.63 -16.39
N SER A 257 -5.24 11.25 -17.52
CA SER A 257 -6.01 12.32 -18.16
C SER A 257 -7.41 11.82 -18.56
N TRP A 258 -7.50 10.70 -19.27
CA TRP A 258 -8.79 10.12 -19.67
C TRP A 258 -9.66 9.72 -18.47
N ILE A 259 -9.06 9.18 -17.40
CA ILE A 259 -9.77 8.83 -16.17
C ILE A 259 -10.35 10.08 -15.51
N ALA A 260 -9.53 11.14 -15.36
CA ALA A 260 -9.95 12.39 -14.74
C ALA A 260 -11.11 13.04 -15.50
N ASP A 261 -10.95 13.15 -16.82
CA ASP A 261 -11.93 13.73 -17.73
C ASP A 261 -13.25 12.95 -17.71
N THR A 262 -13.19 11.62 -17.83
CA THR A 262 -14.39 10.76 -17.81
C THR A 262 -15.13 10.87 -16.49
N TYR A 263 -14.42 10.85 -15.35
CA TYR A 263 -15.04 10.95 -14.05
C TYR A 263 -15.69 12.33 -13.84
N ALA A 264 -14.97 13.40 -14.17
CA ALA A 264 -15.43 14.78 -14.01
C ALA A 264 -16.68 15.06 -14.85
N TRP A 265 -16.73 14.63 -16.11
CA TRP A 265 -17.89 14.89 -16.98
C TRP A 265 -19.11 14.03 -16.69
N THR A 266 -18.96 12.91 -15.98
CA THR A 266 -20.05 11.95 -15.75
C THR A 266 -20.53 11.97 -14.29
N LEU A 267 -20.04 11.05 -13.46
CA LEU A 267 -20.51 10.89 -12.08
C LEU A 267 -20.03 12.02 -11.17
N GLY A 268 -18.92 12.68 -11.51
CA GLY A 268 -18.29 13.76 -10.75
C GLY A 268 -18.69 15.17 -11.17
N HIS A 269 -19.63 15.38 -12.08
CA HIS A 269 -19.92 16.70 -12.67
C HIS A 269 -20.35 17.79 -11.67
N LYS A 270 -20.89 17.41 -10.50
CA LYS A 270 -21.24 18.34 -9.41
C LYS A 270 -20.21 18.37 -8.28
N ASP A 271 -19.14 17.58 -8.38
CA ASP A 271 -18.13 17.49 -7.34
C ASP A 271 -17.02 18.51 -7.63
N ILE A 272 -16.86 19.46 -6.70
CA ILE A 272 -15.79 20.48 -6.75
C ILE A 272 -14.39 19.85 -6.81
N ASN A 273 -14.23 18.67 -6.23
CA ASN A 273 -12.96 17.95 -6.16
C ASN A 273 -12.87 16.85 -7.21
N SER A 274 -13.75 16.81 -8.22
CA SER A 274 -13.84 15.71 -9.21
C SER A 274 -12.50 15.29 -9.82
N TYR A 275 -11.64 16.24 -10.18
CA TYR A 275 -10.31 15.97 -10.74
C TYR A 275 -9.32 15.32 -9.76
N ALA A 276 -9.61 15.28 -8.46
CA ALA A 276 -8.81 14.57 -7.46
C ALA A 276 -9.13 13.06 -7.37
N CYS A 277 -10.02 12.53 -8.22
CA CYS A 277 -10.29 11.09 -8.34
C CYS A 277 -9.07 10.27 -8.83
N VAL A 278 -8.06 10.93 -9.40
CA VAL A 278 -6.85 10.30 -9.95
C VAL A 278 -5.63 11.21 -9.82
N THR A 279 -4.47 10.60 -9.60
CA THR A 279 -3.15 11.26 -9.50
C THR A 279 -2.26 10.82 -10.65
N GLY A 280 -1.14 11.50 -10.88
CA GLY A 280 -0.29 11.22 -12.05
C GLY A 280 -0.87 11.75 -13.36
N LYS A 281 -1.74 12.77 -13.27
CA LYS A 281 -2.26 13.52 -14.40
C LYS A 281 -1.16 14.40 -15.04
N PRO A 282 -1.32 14.82 -16.30
CA PRO A 282 -0.49 15.87 -16.89
C PRO A 282 -0.56 17.15 -16.07
N ILE A 283 0.52 17.95 -16.09
CA ILE A 283 0.59 19.23 -15.35
C ILE A 283 -0.56 20.17 -15.74
N SER A 284 -0.88 20.25 -17.04
CA SER A 284 -1.98 21.08 -17.57
C SER A 284 -3.37 20.69 -17.04
N GLN A 285 -3.53 19.49 -16.47
CA GLN A 285 -4.79 18.97 -15.94
C GLN A 285 -4.78 18.81 -14.41
N GLY A 286 -3.98 19.62 -13.71
CA GLY A 286 -3.85 19.53 -12.24
C GLY A 286 -2.95 18.39 -11.77
N GLY A 287 -2.01 17.96 -12.62
CA GLY A 287 -0.85 17.17 -12.22
C GLY A 287 0.13 17.99 -11.39
N ILE A 288 0.98 17.30 -10.62
CA ILE A 288 2.01 17.95 -9.79
C ILE A 288 3.40 17.78 -10.42
N HIS A 289 4.23 18.81 -10.31
CA HIS A 289 5.58 18.80 -10.87
C HIS A 289 6.41 17.62 -10.34
N GLY A 290 7.20 17.02 -11.23
CA GLY A 290 8.12 15.94 -10.88
C GLY A 290 7.45 14.61 -10.55
N ARG A 291 6.12 14.46 -10.69
CA ARG A 291 5.44 13.18 -10.42
C ARG A 291 5.96 12.00 -11.27
N PRO A 292 6.29 12.14 -12.57
CA PRO A 292 6.83 11.03 -13.36
C PRO A 292 8.15 10.47 -12.79
N SER A 293 9.05 11.35 -12.34
CA SER A 293 10.37 10.99 -11.80
C SER A 293 10.40 10.80 -10.28
N ALA A 294 9.27 11.01 -9.59
CA ALA A 294 9.19 10.95 -8.12
C ALA A 294 9.60 9.59 -7.55
N THR A 295 9.17 8.49 -8.18
CA THR A 295 9.53 7.13 -7.73
C THR A 295 11.04 6.90 -7.84
N GLY A 296 11.66 7.33 -8.95
CA GLY A 296 13.11 7.22 -9.14
C GLY A 296 13.91 8.05 -8.14
N ARG A 297 13.49 9.29 -7.87
CA ARG A 297 14.09 10.12 -6.82
C ARG A 297 13.93 9.48 -5.43
N GLY A 298 12.78 8.89 -5.14
CA GLY A 298 12.56 8.17 -3.88
C GLY A 298 13.49 6.96 -3.71
N ILE A 299 13.77 6.22 -4.80
CA ILE A 299 14.74 5.12 -4.79
C ILE A 299 16.13 5.63 -4.44
N LEU A 300 16.57 6.73 -5.07
CA LEU A 300 17.86 7.34 -4.79
C LEU A 300 17.98 7.73 -3.31
N HIS A 301 17.00 8.46 -2.77
CA HIS A 301 17.01 8.83 -1.35
C HIS A 301 16.95 7.62 -0.40
N GLY A 302 16.22 6.58 -0.78
CA GLY A 302 16.21 5.31 -0.05
C GLY A 302 17.62 4.71 0.03
N ILE A 303 18.31 4.61 -1.10
CA ILE A 303 19.68 4.11 -1.18
C ILE A 303 20.64 5.00 -0.38
N GLU A 304 20.57 6.33 -0.55
CA GLU A 304 21.42 7.29 0.13
C GLU A 304 21.37 7.15 1.66
N ASN A 305 20.19 6.92 2.23
CA ASN A 305 20.02 6.75 3.68
C ASN A 305 20.77 5.53 4.24
N TYR A 306 20.85 4.43 3.48
CA TYR A 306 21.57 3.23 3.89
C TYR A 306 23.05 3.27 3.51
N ILE A 307 23.36 3.75 2.31
CA ILE A 307 24.73 3.73 1.77
C ILE A 307 25.68 4.72 2.47
N ASN A 308 25.12 5.76 3.09
CA ASN A 308 25.88 6.72 3.89
C ASN A 308 26.01 6.31 5.35
N ASN A 309 25.35 5.21 5.77
CA ASN A 309 25.41 4.71 7.13
C ASN A 309 26.54 3.68 7.29
N ALA A 310 27.59 4.07 8.01
CA ALA A 310 28.76 3.22 8.23
C ALA A 310 28.41 1.87 8.90
N THR A 311 27.42 1.84 9.80
CA THR A 311 27.01 0.59 10.47
C THR A 311 26.49 -0.44 9.46
N TYR A 312 25.62 -0.04 8.53
CA TYR A 312 25.10 -0.95 7.50
C TYR A 312 26.17 -1.31 6.45
N MET A 313 26.99 -0.34 6.05
CA MET A 313 28.02 -0.56 5.03
C MET A 313 29.14 -1.50 5.52
N ASN A 314 29.48 -1.44 6.82
CA ASN A 314 30.43 -2.37 7.42
C ASN A 314 29.91 -3.82 7.42
N LEU A 315 28.60 -4.06 7.57
CA LEU A 315 28.03 -5.41 7.54
C LEU A 315 28.21 -6.10 6.18
N ILE A 316 28.28 -5.32 5.10
CA ILE A 316 28.46 -5.81 3.73
C ILE A 316 29.89 -5.58 3.20
N GLY A 317 30.80 -5.07 4.03
CA GLY A 317 32.21 -4.86 3.67
C GLY A 317 32.45 -3.78 2.61
N LEU A 318 31.55 -2.79 2.48
CA LEU A 318 31.66 -1.72 1.48
C LEU A 318 31.94 -0.36 2.13
N LYS A 319 32.59 0.54 1.39
CA LYS A 319 32.76 1.95 1.81
C LYS A 319 31.46 2.73 1.66
N THR A 320 31.25 3.73 2.51
CA THR A 320 30.10 4.65 2.46
C THR A 320 30.11 5.54 1.22
N GLY A 321 28.94 6.03 0.82
CA GLY A 321 28.79 6.95 -0.32
C GLY A 321 28.54 6.23 -1.65
N LEU A 322 28.09 6.97 -2.67
CA LEU A 322 27.81 6.42 -4.01
C LEU A 322 29.04 6.33 -4.92
N SER A 323 30.08 7.12 -4.61
CA SER A 323 31.28 7.20 -5.45
C SER A 323 31.99 5.85 -5.56
N GLY A 324 32.36 5.46 -6.78
CA GLY A 324 33.04 4.20 -7.09
C GLY A 324 32.16 2.96 -7.05
N LYS A 325 30.82 3.08 -6.94
CA LYS A 325 29.89 1.95 -6.99
C LYS A 325 29.21 1.86 -8.35
N THR A 326 28.88 0.63 -8.75
CA THR A 326 28.13 0.31 -9.97
C THR A 326 26.80 -0.34 -9.61
N PHE A 327 25.82 -0.20 -10.49
CA PHE A 327 24.49 -0.82 -10.34
C PHE A 327 23.95 -1.24 -11.70
N VAL A 328 22.98 -2.15 -11.69
CA VAL A 328 22.28 -2.64 -12.88
C VAL A 328 20.78 -2.38 -12.68
N LEU A 329 20.12 -1.86 -13.70
CA LEU A 329 18.66 -1.70 -13.75
C LEU A 329 18.11 -2.73 -14.74
N GLN A 330 17.23 -3.60 -14.26
CA GLN A 330 16.58 -4.65 -15.05
C GLN A 330 15.43 -4.08 -15.89
#